data_AF-A0A960WFQ4-F1
#
_entry.id   AF-A0A960WFQ4-F1
#
_cell.length_a   1.000
_cell.length_b   1.000
_cell.length_c   1.000
_cell.angle_alpha   90.00
_cell.angle_beta   90.00
_cell.angle_gamma   90.00
#
_symmetry.space_group_name_H-M   'P 1'
#
loop_
_entity.id
_entity.type
_entity.pdbx_description
1 polymer ?
#
loop_
_entity_poly.entity_id
_entity_poly.type
_entity_poly.pdbx_seq_one_letter_code
_entity_poly.pdbx_strand_id
1 'polypeptide(L)'
;MMERQIPAAVATRQAYFWGLEHPLVYTSGLRTEKEHILDDSLQVIPARRGGSVTLHNPGQLVFYTVCPLILIPGGLEEFVRRMEVCIIKVLEDYGVACGIHPPHSGVFTPTGKIAFAGVGLKGTAIYHGVAINLSNDLRDYEAIFSCGLKTRVSSVQQILGKTVSMPEFSEKLYSEVCKRFEIRSAYDFRVEWEAYCDQHPDLAKGLITGIRFFNERKYWEAHEVWEIYWRRLSAGTEKTFLQGLIQAASSMFKLSSKPNSAGSRSLAQKALLRLQNESIQQLASNLIANFQDLIAWLQPYAADQEDNVLPRIKPFIIESNYEHQLLRDLK
;
A
#
# COMPACT_ATOMS: atom_id res chain seq x y z
N MET A 1 9.72 11.70 2.08
CA MET A 1 9.80 10.22 2.03
C MET A 1 8.41 9.60 1.90
N MET A 2 7.41 10.01 2.69
CA MET A 2 5.99 9.62 2.54
C MET A 2 5.24 10.38 1.45
N GLU A 3 5.32 11.71 1.43
CA GLU A 3 4.52 12.54 0.52
C GLU A 3 4.77 12.24 -0.97
N ARG A 4 5.92 11.65 -1.31
CA ARG A 4 6.26 11.22 -2.66
C ARG A 4 5.35 10.08 -3.16
N GLN A 5 4.72 9.34 -2.26
CA GLN A 5 3.80 8.24 -2.59
C GLN A 5 2.37 8.72 -2.85
N ILE A 6 2.02 9.96 -2.47
CA ILE A 6 0.64 10.47 -2.56
C ILE A 6 0.13 10.52 -4.01
N PRO A 7 0.86 11.09 -4.99
CA PRO A 7 0.37 11.13 -6.37
C PRO A 7 0.11 9.73 -6.93
N ALA A 8 1.03 8.79 -6.67
CA ALA A 8 0.92 7.38 -7.03
C ALA A 8 -0.31 6.72 -6.39
N ALA A 9 -0.47 6.86 -5.08
CA ALA A 9 -1.59 6.30 -4.31
C ALA A 9 -2.95 6.78 -4.84
N VAL A 10 -3.10 8.09 -5.08
CA VAL A 10 -4.35 8.67 -5.59
C VAL A 10 -4.64 8.19 -7.03
N ALA A 11 -3.64 8.16 -7.89
CA ALA A 11 -3.79 7.75 -9.29
C ALA A 11 -4.15 6.27 -9.46
N THR A 12 -3.60 5.42 -8.58
CA THR A 12 -3.76 3.95 -8.63
C THR A 12 -4.86 3.43 -7.70
N ARG A 13 -5.39 4.29 -6.81
CA ARG A 13 -6.30 3.90 -5.72
C ARG A 13 -5.69 2.79 -4.84
N GLN A 14 -4.39 2.84 -4.61
CA GLN A 14 -3.68 1.93 -3.72
C GLN A 14 -3.33 2.62 -2.42
N ALA A 15 -3.47 1.89 -1.31
CA ALA A 15 -3.02 2.33 0.00
C ALA A 15 -1.67 1.69 0.34
N TYR A 16 -0.81 2.46 0.99
CA TYR A 16 0.51 2.02 1.44
C TYR A 16 0.55 2.09 2.97
N PHE A 17 1.06 1.04 3.60
CA PHE A 17 1.26 0.97 5.05
C PHE A 17 2.65 0.41 5.36
N TRP A 18 3.32 0.96 6.35
CA TRP A 18 4.62 0.43 6.79
C TRP A 18 4.93 0.84 8.23
N GLY A 19 5.59 -0.05 8.96
CA GLY A 19 6.16 0.21 10.28
C GLY A 19 7.62 0.64 10.20
N LEU A 20 8.03 1.54 11.08
CA LEU A 20 9.42 1.93 11.31
C LEU A 20 9.60 2.48 12.73
N GLU A 21 10.83 2.87 13.02
CA GLU A 21 11.23 3.58 14.24
C GLU A 21 11.94 4.88 13.85
N HIS A 22 11.86 5.90 14.70
CA HIS A 22 12.63 7.14 14.56
C HIS A 22 13.62 7.31 15.71
N PRO A 23 14.78 7.95 15.46
CA PRO A 23 15.53 8.62 16.52
C PRO A 23 14.65 9.61 17.30
N LEU A 24 15.08 10.02 18.49
CA LEU A 24 14.34 11.00 19.29
C LEU A 24 14.03 12.25 18.46
N VAL A 25 12.75 12.53 18.26
CA VAL A 25 12.26 13.68 17.51
C VAL A 25 10.93 14.17 18.08
N TYR A 26 10.85 15.47 18.34
CA TYR A 26 9.60 16.14 18.70
C TYR A 26 8.95 16.74 17.46
N THR A 27 7.65 16.53 17.30
CA THR A 27 6.90 17.06 16.16
C THR A 27 5.65 17.80 16.58
N SER A 28 5.38 18.94 15.94
CA SER A 28 4.14 19.70 16.14
C SER A 28 3.09 19.35 15.08
N GLY A 29 1.88 19.09 15.55
CA GLY A 29 0.68 18.99 14.72
C GLY A 29 -0.06 20.33 14.61
N LEU A 30 -1.15 20.35 13.84
CA LEU A 30 -1.94 21.56 13.55
C LEU A 30 -2.58 22.21 14.80
N ARG A 31 -2.74 21.48 15.90
CA ARG A 31 -3.35 21.96 17.16
C ARG A 31 -2.31 22.11 18.27
N THR A 32 -1.08 22.45 17.91
CA THR A 32 0.00 22.67 18.88
C THR A 32 -0.10 24.10 19.40
N GLU A 33 -0.27 24.24 20.71
CA GLU A 33 -0.24 25.51 21.43
C GLU A 33 1.06 25.57 22.24
N LYS A 34 1.48 26.77 22.63
CA LYS A 34 2.77 26.98 23.31
C LYS A 34 2.81 26.23 24.64
N GLU A 35 1.69 26.23 25.35
CA GLU A 35 1.47 25.62 26.65
C GLU A 35 1.59 24.10 26.63
N HIS A 36 1.56 23.48 25.44
CA HIS A 36 1.78 22.05 25.29
C HIS A 36 3.26 21.66 25.28
N ILE A 37 4.17 22.63 25.17
CA ILE A 37 5.61 22.43 25.19
C ILE A 37 6.09 22.94 26.55
N LEU A 38 6.59 22.04 27.41
CA LEU A 38 6.96 22.37 28.79
C LEU A 38 8.42 22.77 28.92
N ASP A 39 9.24 22.33 27.97
CA ASP A 39 10.63 22.71 27.84
C ASP A 39 10.81 23.55 26.58
N ASP A 40 10.96 24.86 26.76
CA ASP A 40 11.17 25.84 25.68
C ASP A 40 12.50 25.64 24.92
N SER A 41 13.42 24.80 25.42
CA SER A 41 14.67 24.46 24.73
C SER A 41 14.51 23.37 23.66
N LEU A 42 13.35 22.71 23.60
CA LEU A 42 13.09 21.64 22.64
C LEU A 42 13.07 22.13 21.19
N GLN A 43 13.82 21.43 20.33
CA GLN A 43 13.68 21.57 18.89
C GLN A 43 12.45 20.76 18.40
N VAL A 44 11.34 21.46 18.15
CA VAL A 44 10.09 20.85 17.66
C VAL A 44 9.92 21.08 16.15
N ILE A 45 9.78 19.98 15.40
CA ILE A 45 9.66 20.02 13.93
C ILE A 45 8.19 20.06 13.48
N PRO A 46 7.76 21.03 12.67
CA PRO A 46 6.40 21.03 12.12
C PRO A 46 6.13 19.85 11.20
N ALA A 47 5.09 19.07 11.51
CA ALA A 47 4.78 17.83 10.78
C ALA A 47 3.50 17.90 9.93
N ARG A 48 2.73 19.01 9.91
CA ARG A 48 1.50 19.18 9.09
C ARG A 48 0.47 18.03 9.22
N ARG A 49 0.48 17.33 10.36
CA ARG A 49 -0.51 16.32 10.76
C ARG A 49 -1.53 16.88 11.73
N GLY A 50 -2.68 16.22 11.85
CA GLY A 50 -3.63 16.48 12.92
C GLY A 50 -3.05 16.21 14.31
N GLY A 51 -3.78 16.67 15.32
CA GLY A 51 -3.37 16.60 16.73
C GLY A 51 -2.39 17.69 17.13
N SER A 52 -1.87 17.56 18.35
CA SER A 52 -0.93 18.50 18.95
C SER A 52 0.52 17.99 18.89
N VAL A 53 1.41 18.57 19.70
CA VAL A 53 2.79 18.11 19.86
C VAL A 53 2.84 16.64 20.28
N THR A 54 3.84 15.91 19.79
CA THR A 54 4.17 14.54 20.19
C THR A 54 5.67 14.29 19.98
N LEU A 55 6.13 13.10 20.35
CA LEU A 55 7.49 12.65 20.08
C LEU A 55 7.49 11.24 19.47
N HIS A 56 8.61 10.92 18.82
CA HIS A 56 8.99 9.55 18.47
C HIS A 56 10.41 9.30 18.97
N ASN A 57 10.69 8.11 19.46
CA ASN A 57 12.00 7.70 19.98
C ASN A 57 12.19 6.18 19.85
N PRO A 58 13.43 5.67 20.02
CA PRO A 58 13.70 4.24 19.93
C PRO A 58 12.86 3.41 20.91
N GLY A 59 12.36 2.27 20.46
CA GLY A 59 11.39 1.41 21.14
C GLY A 59 9.92 1.72 20.81
N GLN A 60 9.64 2.75 19.99
CA GLN A 60 8.27 3.11 19.58
C GLN A 60 8.02 2.68 18.13
N LEU A 61 6.95 1.92 17.92
CA LEU A 61 6.51 1.59 16.56
C LEU A 61 5.76 2.79 15.96
N VAL A 62 6.28 3.35 14.89
CA VAL A 62 5.59 4.33 14.06
C VAL A 62 5.07 3.63 12.81
N PHE A 63 3.75 3.53 12.71
CA PHE A 63 3.05 2.87 11.61
C PHE A 63 2.42 3.91 10.69
N TYR A 64 3.09 4.11 9.56
CA TYR A 64 2.72 5.11 8.57
C TYR A 64 1.76 4.57 7.52
N THR A 65 0.97 5.48 6.97
CA THR A 65 -0.02 5.27 5.94
C THR A 65 0.11 6.32 4.84
N VAL A 66 -0.20 5.92 3.61
CA VAL A 66 -0.69 6.79 2.54
C VAL A 66 -1.93 6.12 1.97
N CYS A 67 -3.11 6.66 2.23
CA CYS A 67 -4.38 6.02 1.90
C CYS A 67 -5.30 7.00 1.17
N PRO A 68 -5.67 6.75 -0.10
CA PRO A 68 -6.68 7.54 -0.80
C PRO A 68 -8.01 7.52 -0.04
N LEU A 69 -8.58 8.70 0.23
CA LEU A 69 -9.80 8.87 1.02
C LEU A 69 -11.01 8.13 0.40
N ILE A 70 -11.00 7.95 -0.92
CA ILE A 70 -12.03 7.17 -1.65
C ILE A 70 -12.10 5.70 -1.21
N LEU A 71 -11.02 5.15 -0.63
CA LEU A 71 -10.99 3.79 -0.08
C LEU A 71 -11.60 3.70 1.32
N ILE A 72 -11.90 4.84 1.96
CA ILE A 72 -12.43 4.90 3.31
C ILE A 72 -13.83 5.54 3.29
N PRO A 73 -14.89 4.74 3.03
CA PRO A 73 -16.26 5.19 3.24
C PRO A 73 -16.42 5.60 4.71
N GLY A 74 -16.68 6.89 4.99
CA GLY A 74 -16.70 7.46 6.34
C GLY A 74 -15.59 8.48 6.62
N GLY A 75 -14.62 8.63 5.71
CA GLY A 75 -13.62 9.69 5.76
C GLY A 75 -12.54 9.50 6.82
N LEU A 76 -11.91 10.62 7.23
CA LEU A 76 -10.73 10.60 8.08
C LEU A 76 -10.99 10.07 9.49
N GLU A 77 -12.15 10.37 10.06
CA GLU A 77 -12.53 9.92 11.40
C GLU A 77 -12.71 8.39 11.45
N GLU A 78 -13.40 7.84 10.44
CA GLU A 78 -13.53 6.39 10.28
C GLU A 78 -12.18 5.71 10.09
N PHE A 79 -11.26 6.31 9.31
CA PHE A 79 -9.89 5.80 9.18
C PHE A 79 -9.21 5.68 10.55
N VAL A 80 -9.25 6.75 11.35
CA VAL A 80 -8.64 6.77 12.69
C VAL A 80 -9.28 5.71 13.58
N ARG A 81 -10.62 5.61 13.58
CA ARG A 81 -11.36 4.63 14.38
C ARG A 81 -11.00 3.19 14.02
N ARG A 82 -10.88 2.88 12.73
CA ARG A 82 -10.44 1.55 12.26
C ARG A 82 -9.02 1.25 12.71
N MET A 83 -8.10 2.20 12.61
CA MET A 83 -6.72 2.04 13.11
C MET A 83 -6.68 1.78 14.62
N GLU A 84 -7.46 2.51 15.42
CA GLU A 84 -7.57 2.30 16.87
C GLU A 84 -8.04 0.87 17.19
N VAL A 85 -9.06 0.37 16.48
CA VAL A 85 -9.56 -1.00 16.63
C VAL A 85 -8.50 -2.03 16.25
N CYS A 86 -7.73 -1.81 15.17
CA CYS A 86 -6.64 -2.71 14.80
C CYS A 86 -5.56 -2.77 15.90
N ILE A 87 -5.19 -1.62 16.46
CA ILE A 87 -4.21 -1.55 17.54
C ILE A 87 -4.72 -2.25 18.80
N ILE A 88 -5.98 -2.02 19.19
CA ILE A 88 -6.61 -2.70 20.33
C ILE A 88 -6.55 -4.21 20.14
N LYS A 89 -6.93 -4.71 18.96
CA LYS A 89 -6.94 -6.15 18.70
C LYS A 89 -5.55 -6.78 18.85
N VAL A 90 -4.51 -6.13 18.34
CA VAL A 90 -3.13 -6.60 18.51
C VAL A 90 -2.70 -6.53 19.98
N LEU A 91 -3.01 -5.45 20.69
CA LEU A 91 -2.68 -5.32 22.11
C LEU A 91 -3.36 -6.38 22.98
N GLU A 92 -4.62 -6.70 22.69
CA GLU A 92 -5.37 -7.78 23.35
C GLU A 92 -4.71 -9.15 23.13
N ASP A 93 -4.16 -9.43 21.95
CA ASP A 93 -3.44 -10.67 21.67
C ASP A 93 -2.15 -10.80 22.52
N TYR A 94 -1.58 -9.69 22.99
CA TYR A 94 -0.46 -9.65 23.94
C TYR A 94 -0.92 -9.61 25.41
N GLY A 95 -2.23 -9.63 25.68
CA GLY A 95 -2.80 -9.56 27.03
C GLY A 95 -2.84 -8.15 27.61
N VAL A 96 -2.75 -7.10 26.79
CA VAL A 96 -2.82 -5.70 27.23
C VAL A 96 -4.26 -5.19 27.18
N ALA A 97 -4.86 -4.98 28.36
CA ALA A 97 -6.20 -4.38 28.47
C ALA A 97 -6.17 -2.91 28.02
N CYS A 98 -6.98 -2.57 27.02
CA CYS A 98 -7.00 -1.24 26.42
C CYS A 98 -8.36 -0.90 25.78
N GLY A 99 -8.53 0.37 25.39
CA GLY A 99 -9.75 0.83 24.75
C GLY A 99 -9.62 2.23 24.17
N ILE A 100 -10.70 2.70 23.54
CA ILE A 100 -10.80 4.06 22.98
C ILE A 100 -11.45 4.96 24.01
N HIS A 101 -10.96 6.20 24.13
CA HIS A 101 -11.50 7.19 25.07
C HIS A 101 -11.96 8.47 24.33
N PRO A 102 -13.14 8.47 23.69
CA PRO A 102 -13.68 9.67 23.05
C PRO A 102 -13.76 10.87 24.03
N PRO A 103 -13.55 12.10 23.57
CA PRO A 103 -13.27 12.50 22.18
C PRO A 103 -11.78 12.40 21.79
N HIS A 104 -10.93 11.82 22.63
CA HIS A 104 -9.50 11.75 22.40
C HIS A 104 -9.13 10.57 21.51
N SER A 105 -8.46 10.84 20.39
CA SER A 105 -7.94 9.80 19.50
C SER A 105 -6.75 9.06 20.11
N GLY A 106 -6.55 7.81 19.71
CA GLY A 106 -5.54 6.90 20.20
C GLY A 106 -6.12 5.81 21.11
N VAL A 107 -5.22 4.98 21.65
CA VAL A 107 -5.59 3.84 22.50
C VAL A 107 -5.06 4.08 23.91
N PHE A 108 -5.92 3.78 24.89
CA PHE A 108 -5.70 4.03 26.31
C PHE A 108 -5.74 2.73 27.10
N THR A 109 -4.92 2.67 28.14
CA THR A 109 -4.87 1.58 29.12
C THR A 109 -5.15 2.16 30.52
N PRO A 110 -5.41 1.34 31.54
CA PRO A 110 -5.54 1.82 32.92
C PRO A 110 -4.31 2.59 33.43
N THR A 111 -3.13 2.36 32.85
CA THR A 111 -1.87 3.00 33.25
C THR A 111 -1.52 4.25 32.44
N GLY A 112 -2.22 4.50 31.33
CA GLY A 112 -2.00 5.68 30.49
C GLY A 112 -2.26 5.42 29.00
N LYS A 113 -2.10 6.47 28.19
CA LYS A 113 -2.18 6.40 26.74
C LYS A 113 -1.01 5.61 26.16
N ILE A 114 -1.29 4.59 25.36
CA ILE A 114 -0.28 3.68 24.79
C ILE A 114 -0.08 3.86 23.28
N ALA A 115 -1.11 4.34 22.57
CA ALA A 115 -1.01 4.63 21.15
C ALA A 115 -1.61 6.00 20.80
N PHE A 116 -1.02 6.64 19.79
CA PHE A 116 -1.32 8.00 19.36
C PHE A 116 -1.68 7.98 17.88
N ALA A 117 -2.78 8.64 17.50
CA ALA A 117 -3.17 8.82 16.11
C ALA A 117 -2.94 10.27 15.69
N GLY A 118 -2.14 10.47 14.63
CA GLY A 118 -1.80 11.77 14.09
C GLY A 118 -1.73 11.69 12.58
N VAL A 119 -2.88 11.81 11.92
CA VAL A 119 -3.01 11.76 10.46
C VAL A 119 -3.19 13.15 9.86
N GLY A 120 -2.68 13.36 8.66
CA GLY A 120 -2.91 14.56 7.85
C GLY A 120 -3.71 14.23 6.58
N LEU A 121 -4.23 15.26 5.93
CA LEU A 121 -4.85 15.16 4.61
C LEU A 121 -4.09 16.05 3.62
N LYS A 122 -3.69 15.50 2.47
CA LYS A 122 -3.08 16.25 1.37
C LYS A 122 -3.77 15.86 0.07
N GLY A 123 -4.47 16.81 -0.54
CA GLY A 123 -5.42 16.51 -1.62
C GLY A 123 -6.50 15.56 -1.12
N THR A 124 -6.66 14.42 -1.78
CA THR A 124 -7.61 13.35 -1.42
C THR A 124 -6.93 12.13 -0.78
N ALA A 125 -5.74 12.29 -0.20
CA ALA A 125 -5.00 11.21 0.46
C ALA A 125 -4.73 11.52 1.94
N ILE A 126 -5.02 10.54 2.79
CA ILE A 126 -4.62 10.47 4.19
C ILE A 126 -3.13 10.12 4.23
N TYR A 127 -2.37 10.77 5.11
CA TYR A 127 -0.95 10.49 5.33
C TYR A 127 -0.58 10.64 6.82
N HIS A 128 0.65 10.29 7.21
CA HIS A 128 1.12 10.02 8.57
C HIS A 128 0.58 8.71 9.12
N GLY A 129 -0.04 8.65 10.29
CA GLY A 129 -0.54 7.38 10.82
C GLY A 129 -0.59 7.36 12.34
N VAL A 130 -0.09 6.28 12.91
CA VAL A 130 -0.17 6.00 14.34
C VAL A 130 1.21 5.70 14.92
N ALA A 131 1.37 5.95 16.21
CA ALA A 131 2.56 5.58 16.97
C ALA A 131 2.14 4.77 18.20
N ILE A 132 2.83 3.67 18.47
CA ILE A 132 2.53 2.75 19.58
C ILE A 132 3.79 2.60 20.43
N ASN A 133 3.67 2.88 21.72
CA ASN A 133 4.75 2.72 22.68
C ASN A 133 4.95 1.23 23.00
N LEU A 134 6.04 0.63 22.53
CA LEU A 134 6.37 -0.77 22.83
C LEU A 134 7.33 -0.85 24.02
N SER A 135 8.55 -0.34 23.84
CA SER A 135 9.63 -0.39 24.84
C SER A 135 10.45 0.91 24.89
N ASN A 136 9.88 2.01 24.40
CA ASN A 136 10.55 3.29 24.37
C ASN A 136 10.63 3.95 25.75
N ASP A 137 11.62 4.84 25.89
CA ASP A 137 11.76 5.67 27.09
C ASP A 137 10.61 6.68 27.18
N LEU A 138 9.81 6.56 28.23
CA LEU A 138 8.64 7.42 28.42
C LEU A 138 9.00 8.75 29.09
N ARG A 139 10.21 8.91 29.62
CA ARG A 139 10.66 10.17 30.25
C ARG A 139 10.73 11.33 29.26
N ASP A 140 10.99 11.03 27.99
CA ASP A 140 10.96 12.04 26.92
C ASP A 140 9.58 12.74 26.81
N TYR A 141 8.49 12.08 27.25
CA TYR A 141 7.17 12.73 27.27
C TYR A 141 7.04 13.81 28.35
N GLU A 142 7.90 13.84 29.38
CA GLU A 142 7.82 14.82 30.48
C GLU A 142 8.06 16.25 30.01
N ALA A 143 8.68 16.42 28.83
CA ALA A 143 8.93 17.72 28.24
C ALA A 143 7.72 18.28 27.45
N ILE A 144 6.62 17.53 27.31
CA ILE A 144 5.43 17.93 26.54
C ILE A 144 4.11 17.46 27.16
N PHE A 145 3.02 18.21 26.93
CA PHE A 145 1.67 17.66 27.00
C PHE A 145 1.30 17.03 25.66
N SER A 146 1.66 15.75 25.48
CA SER A 146 1.36 15.01 24.24
C SER A 146 -0.14 15.04 23.91
N CYS A 147 -0.46 15.34 22.65
CA CYS A 147 -1.83 15.60 22.19
C CYS A 147 -2.56 16.77 22.90
N GLY A 148 -1.85 17.63 23.64
CA GLY A 148 -2.45 18.69 24.47
C GLY A 148 -3.11 18.16 25.75
N LEU A 149 -2.85 16.90 26.12
CA LEU A 149 -3.50 16.23 27.24
C LEU A 149 -2.53 16.10 28.42
N LYS A 150 -2.99 16.49 29.61
CA LYS A 150 -2.31 16.18 30.88
C LYS A 150 -2.62 14.74 31.32
N THR A 151 -2.29 13.78 30.46
CA THR A 151 -2.52 12.36 30.70
C THR A 151 -1.20 11.61 30.82
N ARG A 152 -1.19 10.54 31.62
CA ARG A 152 -0.05 9.63 31.68
C ARG A 152 0.09 8.89 30.35
N VAL A 153 1.31 8.56 29.99
CA VAL A 153 1.63 7.64 28.90
C VAL A 153 2.04 6.29 29.46
N SER A 154 1.86 5.24 28.67
CA SER A 154 2.31 3.89 29.02
C SER A 154 2.94 3.20 27.81
N SER A 155 3.52 2.02 28.02
CA SER A 155 4.12 1.18 26.99
C SER A 155 3.81 -0.28 27.23
N VAL A 156 3.91 -1.10 26.19
CA VAL A 156 3.73 -2.55 26.30
C VAL A 156 4.71 -3.14 27.32
N GLN A 157 5.97 -2.70 27.32
CA GLN A 157 7.01 -3.14 28.25
C GLN A 157 6.66 -2.82 29.70
N GLN A 158 6.16 -1.62 29.98
CA GLN A 158 5.76 -1.24 31.33
C GLN A 158 4.61 -2.11 31.86
N ILE A 159 3.65 -2.46 31.00
CA ILE A 159 2.48 -3.24 31.39
C ILE A 159 2.81 -4.72 31.56
N LEU A 160 3.60 -5.31 30.64
CA LEU A 160 3.90 -6.74 30.63
C LEU A 160 5.15 -7.11 31.43
N GLY A 161 5.96 -6.13 31.84
CA GLY A 161 7.26 -6.35 32.49
C GLY A 161 8.33 -6.96 31.56
N LYS A 162 8.07 -7.03 30.25
CA LYS A 162 8.98 -7.58 29.23
C LYS A 162 8.82 -6.88 27.89
N THR A 163 9.87 -6.88 27.08
CA THR A 163 9.83 -6.33 25.72
C THR A 163 9.11 -7.29 24.77
N VAL A 164 8.55 -6.71 23.70
CA VAL A 164 7.97 -7.46 22.57
C VAL A 164 8.77 -7.17 21.31
N SER A 165 8.76 -8.11 20.36
CA SER A 165 9.42 -7.92 19.06
C SER A 165 8.66 -6.87 18.23
N MET A 166 9.30 -5.73 17.94
CA MET A 166 8.69 -4.70 17.10
C MET A 166 8.35 -5.21 15.69
N PRO A 167 9.22 -5.99 15.00
CA PRO A 167 8.85 -6.60 13.72
C PRO A 167 7.59 -7.47 13.81
N GLU A 168 7.48 -8.33 14.83
CA GLU A 168 6.31 -9.19 15.02
C GLU A 168 5.04 -8.38 15.33
N PHE A 169 5.16 -7.36 16.18
CA PHE A 169 4.05 -6.45 16.48
C PHE A 169 3.59 -5.70 15.22
N SER A 170 4.54 -5.20 14.42
CA SER A 170 4.25 -4.50 13.17
C SER A 170 3.58 -5.42 12.14
N GLU A 171 3.97 -6.69 12.07
CA GLU A 171 3.35 -7.69 11.18
C GLU A 171 1.92 -8.02 11.61
N LYS A 172 1.69 -8.26 12.91
CA LYS A 172 0.34 -8.45 13.46
C LYS A 172 -0.56 -7.23 13.18
N LEU A 173 -0.04 -6.01 13.38
CA LEU A 173 -0.78 -4.78 13.07
C LEU A 173 -1.07 -4.64 11.58
N TYR A 174 -0.12 -4.96 10.71
CA TYR A 174 -0.34 -4.97 9.26
C TYR A 174 -1.44 -5.96 8.87
N SER A 175 -1.43 -7.18 9.42
CA SER A 175 -2.48 -8.18 9.19
C SER A 175 -3.86 -7.69 9.62
N GLU A 176 -3.98 -7.08 10.80
CA GLU A 176 -5.26 -6.52 11.27
C GLU A 176 -5.74 -5.35 10.41
N VAL A 177 -4.83 -4.49 9.93
CA VAL A 177 -5.17 -3.43 8.97
C VAL A 177 -5.70 -4.02 7.66
N CYS A 178 -5.03 -5.03 7.10
CA CYS A 178 -5.51 -5.71 5.90
C CYS A 178 -6.93 -6.26 6.07
N LYS A 179 -7.18 -6.98 7.17
CA LYS A 179 -8.52 -7.52 7.47
C LYS A 179 -9.56 -6.42 7.64
N ARG A 180 -9.28 -5.43 8.50
CA ARG A 180 -10.29 -4.45 8.93
C ARG A 180 -10.63 -3.41 7.86
N PHE A 181 -9.65 -3.09 7.01
CA PHE A 181 -9.87 -2.21 5.87
C PHE A 181 -10.29 -2.99 4.61
N GLU A 182 -10.48 -4.31 4.71
CA GLU A 182 -10.79 -5.19 3.57
C GLU A 182 -9.75 -5.00 2.44
N ILE A 183 -8.50 -4.72 2.83
CA ILE A 183 -7.37 -4.55 1.93
C ILE A 183 -6.71 -5.89 1.77
N ARG A 184 -6.79 -6.44 0.55
CA ARG A 184 -6.03 -7.61 0.18
C ARG A 184 -4.56 -7.25 0.09
N SER A 185 -3.71 -7.92 0.86
CA SER A 185 -2.27 -7.75 0.70
C SER A 185 -1.82 -8.35 -0.64
N ALA A 186 -0.64 -7.94 -1.11
CA ALA A 186 -0.01 -8.56 -2.28
C ALA A 186 0.20 -10.07 -2.08
N TYR A 187 0.52 -10.47 -0.85
CA TYR A 187 0.70 -11.88 -0.52
C TYR A 187 -0.64 -12.64 -0.57
N ASP A 188 -1.69 -12.13 0.08
CA ASP A 188 -3.00 -12.78 0.11
C ASP A 188 -3.60 -12.89 -1.29
N PHE A 189 -3.47 -11.84 -2.11
CA PHE A 189 -3.90 -11.87 -3.51
C PHE A 189 -3.25 -13.03 -4.26
N ARG A 190 -1.92 -13.19 -4.13
CA ARG A 190 -1.19 -14.26 -4.80
C ARG A 190 -1.66 -15.63 -4.31
N VAL A 191 -1.71 -15.85 -3.00
CA VAL A 191 -2.11 -17.15 -2.41
C VAL A 191 -3.52 -17.55 -2.85
N GLU A 192 -4.48 -16.64 -2.76
CA GLU A 192 -5.86 -16.90 -3.17
C GLU A 192 -5.95 -17.16 -4.68
N TRP A 193 -5.16 -16.44 -5.49
CA TRP A 193 -5.16 -16.63 -6.93
C TRP A 193 -4.45 -17.92 -7.36
N GLU A 194 -3.38 -18.33 -6.68
CA GLU A 194 -2.74 -19.63 -6.89
C GLU A 194 -3.75 -20.77 -6.64
N ALA A 195 -4.50 -20.70 -5.53
CA ALA A 195 -5.55 -21.67 -5.22
C ALA A 195 -6.69 -21.66 -6.26
N TYR A 196 -7.11 -20.48 -6.74
CA TYR A 196 -8.10 -20.38 -7.82
C TYR A 196 -7.59 -21.00 -9.12
N CYS A 197 -6.33 -20.75 -9.49
CA CYS A 197 -5.71 -21.30 -10.68
C CYS A 197 -5.54 -22.83 -10.58
N ASP A 198 -5.34 -23.40 -9.39
CA ASP A 198 -5.31 -24.85 -9.21
C ASP A 198 -6.65 -25.50 -9.56
N GLN A 199 -7.76 -24.81 -9.26
CA GLN A 199 -9.11 -25.24 -9.63
C GLN A 199 -9.47 -24.91 -11.09
N HIS A 200 -8.78 -23.94 -11.69
CA HIS A 200 -9.06 -23.42 -13.03
C HIS A 200 -7.76 -23.31 -13.85
N PRO A 201 -7.19 -24.42 -14.35
CA PRO A 201 -5.88 -24.41 -15.01
C PRO A 201 -5.90 -23.80 -16.43
N ASP A 202 -7.06 -23.37 -16.93
CA ASP A 202 -7.22 -22.83 -18.28
C ASP A 202 -6.52 -21.46 -18.44
N LEU A 203 -5.49 -21.46 -19.30
CA LEU A 203 -4.68 -20.31 -19.66
C LEU A 203 -5.52 -19.14 -20.20
N ALA A 204 -6.61 -19.41 -20.94
CA ALA A 204 -7.45 -18.36 -21.49
C ALA A 204 -8.13 -17.55 -20.37
N LYS A 205 -8.59 -18.20 -19.29
CA LYS A 205 -9.15 -17.53 -18.11
C LYS A 205 -8.12 -16.63 -17.44
N GLY A 206 -6.90 -17.14 -17.27
CA GLY A 206 -5.77 -16.39 -16.72
C GLY A 206 -5.44 -15.15 -17.54
N LEU A 207 -5.34 -15.32 -18.87
CA LEU A 207 -5.06 -14.23 -19.79
C LEU A 207 -6.12 -13.13 -19.70
N ILE A 208 -7.40 -13.48 -19.86
CA ILE A 208 -8.52 -12.54 -19.85
C ILE A 208 -8.64 -11.81 -18.50
N THR A 209 -8.47 -12.53 -17.39
CA THR A 209 -8.53 -11.90 -16.06
C THR A 209 -7.39 -10.89 -15.88
N GLY A 210 -6.16 -11.25 -16.28
CA GLY A 210 -5.05 -10.31 -16.25
C GLY A 210 -5.28 -9.10 -17.17
N ILE A 211 -5.90 -9.29 -18.34
CA ILE A 211 -6.31 -8.18 -19.23
C ILE A 211 -7.31 -7.25 -18.52
N ARG A 212 -8.32 -7.80 -17.84
CA ARG A 212 -9.28 -7.01 -17.06
C ARG A 212 -8.58 -6.19 -15.98
N PHE A 213 -7.69 -6.80 -15.19
CA PHE A 213 -6.89 -6.07 -14.21
C PHE A 213 -6.01 -4.99 -14.84
N PHE A 214 -5.37 -5.29 -15.99
CA PHE A 214 -4.57 -4.32 -16.71
C PHE A 214 -5.40 -3.11 -17.16
N ASN A 215 -6.60 -3.35 -17.69
CA ASN A 215 -7.56 -2.31 -18.11
C ASN A 215 -8.04 -1.46 -16.93
N GLU A 216 -8.22 -2.07 -15.77
CA GLU A 216 -8.53 -1.39 -14.50
C GLU A 216 -7.32 -0.67 -13.89
N ARG A 217 -6.14 -0.73 -14.52
CA ARG A 217 -4.86 -0.20 -14.04
C ARG A 217 -4.34 -0.86 -12.76
N LYS A 218 -4.85 -2.05 -12.46
CA LYS A 218 -4.35 -2.97 -11.44
C LYS A 218 -3.18 -3.75 -12.01
N TYR A 219 -2.11 -3.04 -12.35
CA TYR A 219 -0.97 -3.60 -13.08
C TYR A 219 -0.22 -4.65 -12.28
N TRP A 220 -0.19 -4.53 -10.95
CA TRP A 220 0.43 -5.54 -10.10
C TRP A 220 -0.41 -6.83 -10.10
N GLU A 221 -1.72 -6.73 -9.97
CA GLU A 221 -2.64 -7.86 -10.03
C GLU A 221 -2.59 -8.55 -11.41
N ALA A 222 -2.57 -7.77 -12.50
CA ALA A 222 -2.39 -8.29 -13.86
C ALA A 222 -1.06 -9.07 -13.99
N HIS A 223 0.02 -8.50 -13.45
CA HIS A 223 1.33 -9.16 -13.39
C HIS A 223 1.25 -10.50 -12.65
N GLU A 224 0.70 -10.51 -11.42
CA GLU A 224 0.63 -11.72 -10.59
C GLU A 224 -0.19 -12.81 -11.25
N VAL A 225 -1.37 -12.47 -11.77
CA VAL A 225 -2.24 -13.42 -12.47
C VAL A 225 -1.47 -14.04 -13.63
N TRP A 226 -0.88 -13.24 -14.52
CA TRP A 226 -0.14 -13.79 -15.66
C TRP A 226 1.10 -14.57 -15.23
N GLU A 227 1.81 -14.16 -14.17
CA GLU A 227 2.99 -14.87 -13.69
C GLU A 227 2.65 -16.28 -13.17
N ILE A 228 1.52 -16.45 -12.48
CA ILE A 228 1.06 -17.75 -11.98
C ILE A 228 0.87 -18.75 -13.14
N TYR A 229 0.22 -18.34 -14.23
CA TYR A 229 0.08 -19.20 -15.43
C TYR A 229 1.41 -19.36 -16.18
N TRP A 230 2.21 -18.30 -16.29
CA TRP A 230 3.51 -18.34 -16.96
C TRP A 230 4.45 -19.38 -16.32
N ARG A 231 4.45 -19.49 -14.99
CA ARG A 231 5.25 -20.48 -14.24
C ARG A 231 4.84 -21.94 -14.54
N ARG A 232 3.59 -22.17 -14.93
CA ARG A 232 3.06 -23.52 -15.25
C ARG A 232 3.39 -23.96 -16.67
N LEU A 233 3.65 -23.03 -17.58
CA LEU A 233 4.09 -23.34 -18.94
C LEU A 233 5.57 -23.73 -18.93
N SER A 234 5.97 -24.75 -19.69
CA SER A 234 7.38 -25.16 -19.81
C SER A 234 8.14 -24.30 -20.84
N ALA A 235 7.60 -24.15 -22.04
CA ALA A 235 8.12 -23.34 -23.15
C ALA A 235 6.97 -22.90 -24.10
N GLY A 236 7.28 -22.21 -25.20
CA GLY A 236 6.32 -21.91 -26.26
C GLY A 236 5.98 -20.43 -26.46
N THR A 237 5.16 -20.17 -27.48
CA THR A 237 4.70 -18.84 -27.87
C THR A 237 3.88 -18.19 -26.76
N GLU A 238 3.00 -18.94 -26.11
CA GLU A 238 2.15 -18.50 -25.00
C GLU A 238 2.98 -18.07 -23.79
N LYS A 239 4.00 -18.86 -23.43
CA LYS A 239 4.91 -18.52 -22.32
C LYS A 239 5.67 -17.23 -22.62
N THR A 240 6.13 -17.06 -23.85
CA THR A 240 6.84 -15.84 -24.28
C THR A 240 5.91 -14.64 -24.30
N PHE A 241 4.66 -14.83 -24.73
CA PHE A 241 3.63 -13.81 -24.78
C PHE A 241 3.27 -13.31 -23.38
N LEU A 242 2.95 -14.23 -22.46
CA LEU A 242 2.72 -13.89 -21.05
C LEU A 242 3.92 -13.18 -20.45
N GLN A 243 5.14 -13.63 -20.72
CA GLN A 243 6.34 -12.95 -20.22
C GLN A 243 6.44 -11.50 -20.70
N GLY A 244 6.07 -11.23 -21.96
CA GLY A 244 6.00 -9.87 -22.50
C GLY A 244 4.93 -9.02 -21.81
N LEU A 245 3.73 -9.57 -21.58
CA LEU A 245 2.64 -8.89 -20.86
C LEU A 245 3.00 -8.61 -19.39
N ILE A 246 3.61 -9.59 -18.70
CA ILE A 246 4.15 -9.47 -17.34
C ILE A 246 5.13 -8.30 -17.26
N GLN A 247 6.09 -8.21 -18.19
CA GLN A 247 7.07 -7.13 -18.24
C GLN A 247 6.43 -5.77 -18.54
N ALA A 248 5.44 -5.72 -19.43
CA ALA A 248 4.67 -4.51 -19.69
C ALA A 248 3.92 -4.06 -18.43
N ALA A 249 3.22 -4.96 -17.74
CA ALA A 249 2.53 -4.68 -16.48
C ALA A 249 3.51 -4.22 -15.38
N SER A 250 4.65 -4.89 -15.21
CA SER A 250 5.69 -4.45 -14.25
C SER A 250 6.24 -3.06 -14.58
N SER A 251 6.42 -2.74 -15.87
CA SER A 251 6.80 -1.39 -16.31
C SER A 251 5.76 -0.36 -15.87
N MET A 252 4.47 -0.59 -16.18
CA MET A 252 3.40 0.33 -15.79
C MET A 252 3.25 0.44 -14.27
N PHE A 253 3.41 -0.67 -13.55
CA PHE A 253 3.40 -0.67 -12.10
C PHE A 253 4.53 0.19 -11.54
N LYS A 254 5.75 0.07 -12.03
CA LYS A 254 6.85 0.94 -11.59
C LYS A 254 6.56 2.41 -11.90
N LEU A 255 6.13 2.72 -13.12
CA LEU A 255 5.78 4.09 -13.49
C LEU A 255 4.70 4.70 -12.59
N SER A 256 3.74 3.89 -12.14
CA SER A 256 2.60 4.34 -11.34
C SER A 256 2.81 4.28 -9.82
N SER A 257 3.69 3.42 -9.29
CA SER A 257 3.85 3.18 -7.85
C SER A 257 5.18 3.65 -7.26
N LYS A 258 6.30 3.60 -7.99
CA LYS A 258 7.63 3.97 -7.49
C LYS A 258 8.37 4.75 -8.57
N PRO A 259 8.73 6.03 -8.38
CA PRO A 259 9.44 6.82 -9.40
C PRO A 259 10.84 6.25 -9.68
N ASN A 260 10.89 5.23 -10.54
CA ASN A 260 12.07 4.54 -11.05
C ASN A 260 11.87 4.38 -12.56
N SER A 261 12.03 5.50 -13.27
CA SER A 261 11.84 5.57 -14.71
C SER A 261 12.82 4.68 -15.47
N ALA A 262 14.08 4.60 -15.02
CA ALA A 262 15.08 3.73 -15.64
C ALA A 262 14.70 2.23 -15.56
N GLY A 263 14.31 1.77 -14.37
CA GLY A 263 13.89 0.39 -14.14
C GLY A 263 12.55 0.05 -14.81
N SER A 264 11.69 1.05 -15.02
CA SER A 264 10.46 0.93 -15.80
C SER A 264 10.77 0.80 -17.30
N ARG A 265 11.57 1.71 -17.87
CA ARG A 265 12.00 1.67 -19.28
C ARG A 265 12.72 0.38 -19.65
N SER A 266 13.60 -0.12 -18.78
CA SER A 266 14.27 -1.41 -19.01
C SER A 266 13.28 -2.58 -19.16
N LEU A 267 12.18 -2.56 -18.39
CA LEU A 267 11.12 -3.57 -18.51
C LEU A 267 10.29 -3.36 -19.78
N ALA A 268 9.99 -2.10 -20.15
CA ALA A 268 9.31 -1.78 -21.40
C ALA A 268 10.10 -2.27 -22.63
N GLN A 269 11.42 -2.07 -22.65
CA GLN A 269 12.30 -2.59 -23.70
C GLN A 269 12.26 -4.12 -23.80
N LYS A 270 12.34 -4.81 -22.65
CA LYS A 270 12.26 -6.28 -22.59
C LYS A 270 10.89 -6.80 -23.04
N ALA A 271 9.82 -6.08 -22.72
CA ALA A 271 8.47 -6.39 -23.16
C ALA A 271 8.37 -6.26 -24.69
N LEU A 272 8.82 -5.15 -25.28
CA LEU A 272 8.81 -4.93 -26.72
C LEU A 272 9.55 -6.02 -27.49
N LEU A 273 10.77 -6.37 -27.06
CA LEU A 273 11.58 -7.41 -27.69
C LEU A 273 10.84 -8.75 -27.81
N ARG A 274 9.98 -9.08 -26.84
CA ARG A 274 9.16 -10.30 -26.86
C ARG A 274 7.90 -10.10 -27.68
N LEU A 275 7.16 -9.03 -27.40
CA LEU A 275 5.84 -8.81 -27.95
C LEU A 275 5.88 -8.53 -29.46
N GLN A 276 6.97 -8.00 -30.00
CA GLN A 276 7.14 -7.75 -31.44
C GLN A 276 7.48 -8.98 -32.28
N ASN A 277 7.71 -10.14 -31.66
CA ASN A 277 7.95 -11.38 -32.42
C ASN A 277 6.72 -11.74 -33.27
N GLU A 278 6.91 -12.14 -34.53
CA GLU A 278 5.80 -12.40 -35.48
C GLU A 278 4.78 -13.42 -34.96
N SER A 279 5.24 -14.53 -34.38
CA SER A 279 4.34 -15.56 -33.82
C SER A 279 3.52 -15.03 -32.64
N ILE A 280 4.10 -14.12 -31.86
CA ILE A 280 3.44 -13.45 -30.72
C ILE A 280 2.44 -12.42 -31.23
N GLN A 281 2.79 -11.66 -32.25
CA GLN A 281 1.92 -10.69 -32.90
C GLN A 281 0.68 -11.38 -33.50
N GLN A 282 0.86 -12.53 -34.15
CA GLN A 282 -0.24 -13.32 -34.67
C GLN A 282 -1.15 -13.86 -33.55
N LEU A 283 -0.56 -14.42 -32.49
CA LEU A 283 -1.31 -14.89 -31.33
C LEU A 283 -2.09 -13.74 -30.66
N ALA A 284 -1.44 -12.62 -30.42
CA ALA A 284 -2.01 -11.48 -29.70
C ALA A 284 -3.15 -10.82 -30.49
N SER A 285 -3.01 -10.65 -31.80
CA SER A 285 -4.06 -10.08 -32.66
C SER A 285 -5.34 -10.93 -32.71
N ASN A 286 -5.24 -12.24 -32.47
CA ASN A 286 -6.42 -13.10 -32.35
C ASN A 286 -7.15 -12.95 -31.01
N LEU A 287 -6.50 -12.37 -30.00
CA LEU A 287 -6.97 -12.32 -28.62
C LEU A 287 -7.36 -10.91 -28.18
N ILE A 288 -6.59 -9.92 -28.62
CA ILE A 288 -6.70 -8.52 -28.24
C ILE A 288 -6.77 -7.69 -29.53
N ALA A 289 -7.96 -7.20 -29.85
CA ALA A 289 -8.26 -6.49 -31.09
C ALA A 289 -7.36 -5.26 -31.32
N ASN A 290 -7.02 -4.57 -30.22
CA ASN A 290 -6.20 -3.35 -30.26
C ASN A 290 -4.80 -3.58 -29.68
N PHE A 291 -4.24 -4.78 -29.81
CA PHE A 291 -2.92 -5.10 -29.28
C PHE A 291 -1.80 -4.15 -29.77
N GLN A 292 -1.90 -3.68 -31.02
CA GLN A 292 -0.94 -2.74 -31.59
C GLN A 292 -0.87 -1.40 -30.84
N ASP A 293 -1.96 -0.98 -30.18
CA ASP A 293 -1.96 0.23 -29.36
C ASP A 293 -0.98 0.11 -28.18
N LEU A 294 -0.78 -1.11 -27.63
CA LEU A 294 0.22 -1.35 -26.58
C LEU A 294 1.64 -1.17 -27.11
N ILE A 295 1.93 -1.73 -28.29
CA ILE A 295 3.25 -1.65 -28.92
C ILE A 295 3.58 -0.20 -29.25
N ALA A 296 2.63 0.51 -29.86
CA ALA A 296 2.75 1.93 -30.19
C ALA A 296 2.95 2.81 -28.94
N TRP A 297 2.39 2.41 -27.78
CA TRP A 297 2.63 3.09 -26.51
C TRP A 297 4.02 2.80 -25.94
N LEU A 298 4.42 1.52 -25.93
CA LEU A 298 5.68 1.08 -25.32
C LEU A 298 6.91 1.60 -26.08
N GLN A 299 6.86 1.68 -27.41
CA GLN A 299 7.98 2.08 -28.27
C GLN A 299 8.62 3.44 -27.90
N PRO A 300 7.89 4.57 -27.93
CA PRO A 300 8.47 5.87 -27.60
C PRO A 300 8.91 5.94 -26.13
N TYR A 301 8.19 5.26 -25.23
CA TYR A 301 8.55 5.21 -23.82
C TYR A 301 9.87 4.46 -23.57
N ALA A 302 10.04 3.30 -24.21
CA ALA A 302 11.23 2.47 -24.10
C ALA A 302 12.48 3.13 -24.71
N ALA A 303 12.30 4.02 -25.69
CA ALA A 303 13.36 4.75 -26.38
C ALA A 303 13.83 6.02 -25.65
N ASP A 304 13.24 6.35 -24.50
CA ASP A 304 13.56 7.55 -23.70
C ASP A 304 13.39 8.87 -24.46
N GLN A 305 12.33 8.98 -25.26
CA GLN A 305 11.98 10.26 -25.90
C GLN A 305 11.29 11.17 -24.87
N GLU A 306 12.11 11.90 -24.09
CA GLU A 306 11.75 12.67 -22.87
C GLU A 306 10.65 13.74 -23.06
N ASP A 307 10.34 14.15 -24.30
CA ASP A 307 9.41 15.25 -24.59
C ASP A 307 7.94 14.83 -24.84
N ASN A 308 7.65 13.53 -24.86
CA ASN A 308 6.28 13.07 -25.10
C ASN A 308 5.50 12.92 -23.80
N VAL A 309 4.46 13.75 -23.63
CA VAL A 309 3.34 13.41 -22.73
C VAL A 309 2.77 12.09 -23.23
N LEU A 310 3.10 10.99 -22.55
CA LEU A 310 2.65 9.67 -22.97
C LEU A 310 1.12 9.64 -22.98
N PRO A 311 0.49 9.19 -24.08
CA PRO A 311 -0.96 9.10 -24.13
C PRO A 311 -1.46 8.13 -23.06
N ARG A 312 -2.73 8.22 -22.69
CA ARG A 312 -3.33 7.18 -21.84
C ARG A 312 -3.30 5.86 -22.61
N ILE A 313 -2.81 4.81 -21.97
CA ILE A 313 -2.94 3.44 -22.49
C ILE A 313 -4.42 3.16 -22.66
N LYS A 314 -4.82 2.80 -23.88
CA LYS A 314 -6.18 2.38 -24.17
C LYS A 314 -6.43 1.02 -23.52
N PRO A 315 -7.62 0.78 -22.96
CA PRO A 315 -8.00 -0.56 -22.51
C PRO A 315 -7.86 -1.56 -23.66
N PHE A 316 -7.34 -2.74 -23.37
CA PHE A 316 -7.36 -3.87 -24.28
C PHE A 316 -8.79 -4.32 -24.53
N ILE A 317 -9.14 -4.46 -25.79
CA ILE A 317 -10.41 -4.98 -26.27
C ILE A 317 -10.20 -6.45 -26.57
N ILE A 318 -10.89 -7.31 -25.83
CA ILE A 318 -10.82 -8.76 -26.04
C ILE A 318 -11.70 -9.09 -27.24
N GLU A 319 -11.22 -9.98 -28.11
CA GLU A 319 -12.02 -10.46 -29.24
C GLU A 319 -13.30 -11.16 -28.76
N SER A 320 -14.45 -10.73 -29.30
CA SER A 320 -15.79 -11.09 -28.81
C SER A 320 -16.03 -12.61 -28.69
N ASN A 321 -15.47 -13.39 -29.62
CA ASN A 321 -15.57 -14.84 -29.62
C ASN A 321 -14.90 -15.48 -28.38
N TYR A 322 -13.77 -14.94 -27.93
CA TYR A 322 -13.06 -15.43 -26.74
C TYR A 322 -13.81 -15.08 -25.45
N GLU A 323 -14.40 -13.88 -25.38
CA GLU A 323 -15.19 -13.48 -24.22
C GLU A 323 -16.44 -14.35 -24.06
N HIS A 324 -17.13 -14.69 -25.16
CA HIS A 324 -18.30 -15.57 -25.15
C HIS A 324 -17.98 -17.01 -24.73
N GLN A 325 -16.84 -17.55 -25.17
CA GLN A 325 -16.41 -18.89 -24.75
C GLN A 325 -16.15 -18.94 -23.24
N LEU A 326 -15.48 -17.93 -22.70
CA LEU A 326 -15.21 -17.82 -21.26
C LEU A 326 -16.48 -17.73 -20.40
N LEU A 327 -17.46 -16.90 -20.80
CA LEU A 327 -18.71 -16.74 -20.06
C LEU A 327 -19.53 -18.04 -20.01
N ARG A 328 -19.32 -18.97 -20.95
CA ARG A 328 -19.91 -20.31 -20.92
C ARG A 328 -19.21 -21.20 -19.91
N ASP A 329 -17.89 -21.12 -19.82
CA ASP A 329 -17.06 -21.96 -18.94
C ASP A 329 -17.02 -21.47 -17.47
N LEU A 330 -17.68 -20.34 -17.16
CA LEU A 330 -17.85 -19.78 -15.81
C LEU A 330 -19.22 -20.09 -15.18
N LYS A 331 -20.15 -20.71 -15.92
CA LYS A 331 -21.45 -21.17 -15.43
C LYS A 331 -21.39 -22.62 -14.98
#